data_AF-A0A423TKN9-F1
#
_entry.id   AF-A0A423TKN9-F1
#
_cell.length_a   1.000
_cell.length_b   1.000
_cell.length_c   1.000
_cell.angle_alpha   90.00
_cell.angle_beta   90.00
_cell.angle_gamma   90.00
#
_symmetry.space_group_name_H-M   'P 1'
#
loop_
_entity.id
_entity.type
_entity.pdbx_description
1 polymer ?
#
loop_
_entity_poly.entity_id
_entity_poly.type
_entity_poly.pdbx_seq_one_letter_code
_entity_poly.pdbx_strand_id
1 'polypeptide(L)'
;PAYKYQSRKWRCQRTKQRRQFTKRRCHTGVITGINPKNKTSQTMGSRSEQERLLRTSSTLYVGNLSFYTTEEQLYELFGRAGDVKRIIMGLDKVKRTPCGFCFVEYFTREESEQCMRYINGTRLDDRIVRTDWDAGFIEGRQYGRGKSGGQVRDEYRTDYDSGRGGYGKIVQQKILPKIP
;
A
#
# COMPACT_ATOMS: atom_id res chain seq x y z
N PRO A 1 19.04 -12.07 17.05
CA PRO A 1 18.51 -11.40 15.85
C PRO A 1 17.78 -10.07 16.17
N ALA A 2 18.24 -8.98 15.55
CA ALA A 2 17.99 -7.58 15.92
C ALA A 2 16.52 -7.10 15.91
N TYR A 3 15.58 -7.89 15.38
CA TYR A 3 14.16 -7.53 15.29
C TYR A 3 13.42 -7.51 16.64
N LYS A 4 13.86 -8.29 17.65
CA LYS A 4 13.18 -8.31 18.96
C LYS A 4 13.51 -7.09 19.83
N TYR A 5 14.66 -6.45 19.63
CA TYR A 5 15.13 -5.38 20.52
C TYR A 5 14.49 -4.02 20.20
N GLN A 6 14.14 -3.79 18.92
CA GLN A 6 13.40 -2.59 18.52
C GLN A 6 11.97 -2.59 19.11
N SER A 7 11.32 -3.76 19.23
CA SER A 7 9.93 -3.88 19.74
C SER A 7 9.68 -3.27 21.14
N ARG A 8 10.71 -3.19 22.00
CA ARG A 8 10.58 -2.70 23.39
C ARG A 8 10.68 -1.18 23.51
N LYS A 9 11.53 -0.51 22.71
CA LYS A 9 11.60 0.97 22.69
C LYS A 9 10.35 1.59 22.05
N TRP A 10 9.79 0.94 21.02
CA TRP A 10 8.55 1.37 20.36
C TRP A 10 7.32 1.32 21.29
N ARG A 11 7.26 0.40 22.26
CA ARG A 11 6.12 0.26 23.18
C ARG A 11 5.99 1.42 24.17
N CYS A 12 7.10 2.07 24.56
CA CYS A 12 7.11 3.14 25.56
C CYS A 12 6.70 4.51 24.97
N GLN A 13 6.93 4.77 23.68
CA GLN A 13 6.54 6.04 23.04
C GLN A 13 5.04 6.08 22.63
N ARG A 14 4.37 4.91 22.55
CA ARG A 14 2.95 4.78 22.13
C ARG A 14 1.94 5.46 23.06
N THR A 15 2.19 5.49 24.37
CA THR A 15 1.24 6.07 25.33
C THR A 15 1.12 7.59 25.23
N LYS A 16 2.13 8.28 24.68
CA LYS A 16 2.11 9.74 24.51
C LYS A 16 1.49 10.20 23.18
N GLN A 17 1.69 9.47 22.08
CA GLN A 17 1.15 9.85 20.76
C GLN A 17 -0.35 9.57 20.59
N ARG A 18 -0.90 8.59 21.33
CA ARG A 18 -2.35 8.29 21.34
C ARG A 18 -3.23 9.48 21.78
N ARG A 19 -2.64 10.49 22.44
CA ARG A 19 -3.33 11.72 22.86
C ARG A 19 -3.39 12.83 21.80
N GLN A 20 -2.59 12.78 20.73
CA GLN A 20 -2.58 13.85 19.71
C GLN A 20 -3.56 13.60 18.54
N PHE A 21 -3.87 12.34 18.23
CA PHE A 21 -4.84 11.99 17.18
C PHE A 21 -6.32 12.22 17.57
N THR A 22 -6.63 12.35 18.85
CA THR A 22 -8.02 12.47 19.36
C THR A 22 -8.70 13.82 19.07
N LYS A 23 -8.03 14.77 18.43
CA LYS A 23 -8.61 16.09 18.10
C LYS A 23 -9.23 16.19 16.70
N ARG A 24 -9.18 15.14 15.86
CA ARG A 24 -9.93 15.12 14.60
C ARG A 24 -11.27 14.42 14.79
N ARG A 25 -12.31 15.22 15.04
CA ARG A 25 -13.70 14.79 15.00
C ARG A 25 -14.08 14.58 13.53
N CYS A 26 -14.24 13.32 13.10
CA CYS A 26 -14.84 13.00 11.81
C CYS A 26 -15.83 11.84 11.98
N HIS A 27 -17.02 12.11 11.47
CA HIS A 27 -18.29 11.39 11.59
C HIS A 27 -18.19 9.87 11.40
N THR A 28 -19.02 9.16 12.15
CA THR A 28 -19.41 7.76 11.94
C THR A 28 -19.94 7.58 10.52
N GLY A 29 -19.05 7.25 9.60
CA GLY A 29 -19.34 7.05 8.20
C GLY A 29 -19.20 5.57 7.84
N VAL A 30 -20.28 5.04 7.28
CA VAL A 30 -20.40 3.82 6.46
C VAL A 30 -19.08 3.43 5.79
N ILE A 31 -18.83 2.12 5.62
CA ILE A 31 -17.70 1.57 4.82
C ILE A 31 -17.83 2.07 3.36
N THR A 32 -17.43 3.31 3.11
CA THR A 32 -17.43 3.93 1.78
C THR A 32 -16.10 3.56 1.14
N GLY A 33 -16.12 2.62 0.19
CA GLY A 33 -14.95 2.40 -0.67
C GLY A 33 -14.50 0.96 -0.81
N ILE A 34 -15.41 -0.02 -0.83
CA ILE A 34 -15.11 -1.24 -1.60
C ILE A 34 -15.07 -0.80 -3.06
N ASN A 35 -13.89 -0.52 -3.61
CA ASN A 35 -13.73 -0.19 -5.01
C ASN A 35 -13.54 -1.50 -5.80
N PRO A 36 -14.59 -2.02 -6.48
CA PRO A 36 -14.51 -3.29 -7.21
C PRO A 36 -13.58 -3.23 -8.43
N LYS A 37 -13.00 -2.06 -8.76
CA LYS A 37 -12.20 -1.84 -9.98
C LYS A 37 -10.69 -1.95 -9.80
N ASN A 38 -10.18 -2.26 -8.61
CA ASN A 38 -8.76 -2.60 -8.47
C ASN A 38 -8.53 -3.97 -9.14
N LYS A 39 -8.12 -3.98 -10.42
CA LYS A 39 -7.69 -5.16 -11.21
C LYS A 39 -6.42 -5.85 -10.63
N THR A 40 -6.08 -5.59 -9.38
CA THR A 40 -4.98 -6.19 -8.62
C THR A 40 -5.42 -7.38 -7.76
N SER A 41 -6.72 -7.63 -7.60
CA SER A 41 -7.23 -8.81 -6.89
C SER A 41 -7.61 -9.91 -7.89
N GLN A 42 -6.64 -10.74 -8.28
CA GLN A 42 -6.95 -12.12 -8.65
C GLN A 42 -7.20 -12.86 -7.33
N THR A 43 -8.41 -12.75 -6.82
CA THR A 43 -8.86 -13.49 -5.66
C THR A 43 -9.78 -14.56 -6.20
N MET A 44 -9.33 -15.81 -6.09
CA MET A 44 -10.11 -16.99 -6.44
C MET A 44 -11.28 -17.08 -5.46
N GLY A 45 -12.52 -17.19 -5.95
CA GLY A 45 -13.70 -17.30 -5.09
C GLY A 45 -14.96 -16.74 -5.74
N SER A 46 -16.11 -17.01 -5.12
CA SER A 46 -17.37 -16.38 -5.52
C SER A 46 -17.34 -14.89 -5.19
N ARG A 47 -18.12 -14.08 -5.92
CA ARG A 47 -18.27 -12.64 -5.63
C ARG A 47 -18.66 -12.38 -4.16
N SER A 48 -19.54 -13.21 -3.62
CA SER A 48 -20.01 -13.13 -2.22
C SER A 48 -18.90 -13.42 -1.22
N GLU A 49 -18.06 -14.42 -1.50
CA GLU A 49 -16.90 -14.75 -0.67
C GLU A 49 -15.88 -13.61 -0.67
N GLN A 50 -15.61 -13.02 -1.83
CA GLN A 50 -14.71 -11.89 -1.92
C GLN A 50 -15.23 -10.67 -1.15
N GLU A 51 -16.52 -10.37 -1.23
CA GLU A 51 -17.11 -9.30 -0.44
C GLU A 51 -16.98 -9.55 1.07
N ARG A 52 -17.21 -10.79 1.50
CA ARG A 52 -17.02 -11.21 2.90
C ARG A 52 -15.57 -10.96 3.34
N LEU A 53 -14.59 -11.42 2.55
CA LEU A 53 -13.17 -11.24 2.85
C LEU A 53 -12.78 -9.76 2.93
N LEU A 54 -13.27 -8.92 2.02
CA LEU A 54 -13.00 -7.47 2.05
C LEU A 54 -13.58 -6.79 3.31
N ARG A 55 -14.71 -7.29 3.83
CA ARG A 55 -15.32 -6.79 5.06
C ARG A 55 -14.62 -7.25 6.34
N THR A 56 -13.98 -8.43 6.34
CA THR A 56 -13.37 -9.01 7.54
C THR A 56 -11.84 -8.96 7.58
N SER A 57 -11.17 -8.72 6.45
CA SER A 57 -9.70 -8.75 6.34
C SER A 57 -9.00 -7.64 7.12
N SER A 58 -7.87 -7.93 7.75
CA SER A 58 -6.97 -6.91 8.33
C SER A 58 -5.87 -6.44 7.36
N THR A 59 -5.96 -6.82 6.08
CA THR A 59 -4.97 -6.49 5.05
C THR A 59 -5.43 -5.30 4.22
N LEU A 60 -4.51 -4.35 3.99
CA LEU A 60 -4.71 -3.20 3.13
C LEU A 60 -3.74 -3.23 1.96
N TYR A 61 -4.24 -2.89 0.78
CA TYR A 61 -3.41 -2.48 -0.35
C TYR A 61 -3.02 -1.02 -0.16
N VAL A 62 -1.74 -0.70 -0.33
CA VAL A 62 -1.22 0.67 -0.29
C VAL A 62 -0.63 1.00 -1.65
N GLY A 63 -1.17 2.02 -2.30
CA GLY A 63 -0.72 2.49 -3.61
C GLY A 63 -0.21 3.94 -3.57
N ASN A 64 0.26 4.37 -4.74
CA ASN A 64 0.84 5.70 -4.97
C ASN A 64 2.14 5.98 -4.17
N LEU A 65 2.86 4.93 -3.75
CA LEU A 65 4.17 5.08 -3.12
C LEU A 65 5.24 5.53 -4.13
N SER A 66 6.34 6.08 -3.63
CA SER A 66 7.54 6.29 -4.43
C SER A 66 8.24 4.94 -4.67
N PHE A 67 9.00 4.81 -5.75
CA PHE A 67 9.88 3.66 -5.95
C PHE A 67 11.04 3.63 -4.96
N TYR A 68 11.32 4.76 -4.32
CA TYR A 68 12.37 4.91 -3.32
C TYR A 68 11.88 4.75 -1.87
N THR A 69 10.56 4.65 -1.65
CA THR A 69 9.99 4.45 -0.32
C THR A 69 10.44 3.11 0.26
N THR A 70 11.04 3.14 1.45
CA THR A 70 11.57 1.93 2.11
C THR A 70 10.55 1.26 3.02
N GLU A 71 10.80 0.00 3.38
CA GLU A 71 9.94 -0.75 4.29
C GLU A 71 9.91 -0.12 5.69
N GLU A 72 11.04 0.44 6.16
CA GLU A 72 11.16 1.10 7.46
C GLU A 72 10.26 2.33 7.57
N GLN A 73 10.23 3.16 6.51
CA GLN A 73 9.35 4.32 6.45
C GLN A 73 7.88 3.92 6.49
N LEU A 74 7.54 2.80 5.85
CA LEU A 74 6.19 2.25 5.90
C LEU A 74 5.84 1.75 7.31
N TYR A 75 6.74 1.03 7.99
CA TYR A 75 6.50 0.64 9.39
C TYR A 75 6.31 1.85 10.30
N GLU A 76 7.07 2.92 10.10
CA GLU A 76 6.91 4.14 10.89
C GLU A 76 5.53 4.78 10.69
N LEU A 77 5.09 4.97 9.43
CA LEU A 77 3.82 5.61 9.14
C LEU A 77 2.63 4.74 9.55
N PHE A 78 2.61 3.48 9.09
CA PHE A 78 1.49 2.57 9.30
C PHE A 78 1.42 2.05 10.74
N GLY A 79 2.54 2.03 11.47
CA GLY A 79 2.58 1.75 12.90
C GLY A 79 1.87 2.79 13.78
N ARG A 80 1.55 3.98 13.24
CA ARG A 80 0.76 5.00 13.96
C ARG A 80 -0.72 4.63 14.10
N ALA A 81 -1.23 3.79 13.21
CA ALA A 81 -2.62 3.35 13.24
C ALA A 81 -2.85 2.12 14.14
N GLY A 82 -1.86 1.24 14.27
CA GLY A 82 -1.95 0.00 15.04
C GLY A 82 -0.71 -0.87 14.89
N ASP A 83 -0.72 -2.05 15.50
CA ASP A 83 0.39 -3.00 15.39
C ASP A 83 0.40 -3.69 14.03
N VAL A 84 1.44 -3.43 13.25
CA VAL A 84 1.64 -4.04 11.94
C VAL A 84 2.17 -5.46 12.14
N LYS A 85 1.44 -6.46 11.62
CA LYS A 85 1.84 -7.87 11.63
C LYS A 85 2.96 -8.13 10.63
N ARG A 86 2.82 -7.60 9.41
CA ARG A 86 3.88 -7.58 8.38
C ARG A 86 3.56 -6.60 7.27
N ILE A 87 4.60 -6.19 6.56
CA ILE A 87 4.52 -5.45 5.30
C ILE A 87 5.05 -6.34 4.18
N ILE A 88 4.37 -6.35 3.04
CA ILE A 88 4.83 -7.05 1.84
C ILE A 88 5.03 -6.01 0.73
N MET A 89 6.29 -5.76 0.39
CA MET A 89 6.64 -4.81 -0.67
C MET A 89 6.17 -5.30 -2.04
N GLY A 90 5.55 -4.40 -2.80
CA GLY A 90 5.18 -4.64 -4.19
C GLY A 90 6.40 -4.49 -5.09
N LEU A 91 6.72 -5.54 -5.84
CA LEU A 91 7.92 -5.65 -6.65
C LEU A 91 7.59 -5.73 -8.14
N ASP A 92 8.48 -5.22 -8.97
CA ASP A 92 8.50 -5.50 -10.40
C ASP A 92 8.73 -7.00 -10.62
N LYS A 93 7.89 -7.63 -11.47
CA LYS A 93 7.95 -9.06 -11.75
C LYS A 93 9.29 -9.50 -12.35
N VAL A 94 9.92 -8.64 -13.14
CA VAL A 94 11.18 -8.91 -13.86
C VAL A 94 12.37 -8.43 -13.04
N LYS A 95 12.38 -7.14 -12.68
CA LYS A 95 13.53 -6.49 -12.02
C LYS A 95 13.65 -6.79 -10.53
N ARG A 96 12.59 -7.31 -9.91
CA ARG A 96 12.50 -7.55 -8.46
C ARG A 96 12.78 -6.31 -7.59
N THR A 97 12.53 -5.12 -8.13
CA THR A 97 12.68 -3.83 -7.44
C THR A 97 11.32 -3.28 -7.03
N PRO A 98 11.22 -2.41 -6.00
CA PRO A 98 9.96 -1.81 -5.59
C PRO A 98 9.25 -1.09 -6.75
N CYS A 99 7.96 -1.36 -6.93
CA CYS A 99 7.17 -0.75 -8.01
C CYS A 99 6.00 0.11 -7.48
N GLY A 100 6.18 0.73 -6.31
CA GLY A 100 5.31 1.80 -5.84
C GLY A 100 3.97 1.35 -5.24
N PHE A 101 3.91 0.12 -4.72
CA PHE A 101 2.81 -0.33 -3.88
C PHE A 101 3.32 -1.32 -2.83
N CYS A 102 2.50 -1.59 -1.82
CA CYS A 102 2.73 -2.67 -0.87
C CYS A 102 1.41 -3.20 -0.31
N PHE A 103 1.50 -4.26 0.49
CA PHE A 103 0.43 -4.71 1.37
C PHE A 103 0.83 -4.51 2.82
N VAL A 104 -0.10 -4.03 3.63
CA VAL A 104 0.07 -3.90 5.08
C VAL A 104 -0.96 -4.80 5.75
N GLU A 105 -0.49 -5.77 6.54
CA GLU A 105 -1.34 -6.65 7.32
C GLU A 105 -1.26 -6.23 8.79
N TYR A 106 -2.41 -5.89 9.39
CA TYR A 106 -2.53 -5.62 10.83
C TYR A 106 -2.91 -6.87 11.61
N PHE A 107 -2.70 -6.86 12.93
CA PHE A 107 -3.15 -7.96 13.79
C PHE A 107 -4.67 -8.00 13.91
N THR A 108 -5.33 -6.84 13.96
CA THR A 108 -6.79 -6.76 14.06
C THR A 108 -7.43 -5.92 12.95
N ARG A 109 -8.73 -6.11 12.74
CA ARG A 109 -9.51 -5.35 11.75
C ARG A 109 -9.69 -3.89 12.19
N GLU A 110 -9.80 -3.65 13.48
CA GLU A 110 -9.98 -2.32 14.05
C GLU A 110 -8.77 -1.41 13.76
N GLU A 111 -7.56 -1.98 13.78
CA GLU A 111 -6.31 -1.28 13.46
C GLU A 111 -6.24 -0.88 11.97
N SER A 112 -6.64 -1.78 11.07
CA SER A 112 -6.71 -1.46 9.64
C SER A 112 -7.81 -0.43 9.35
N GLU A 113 -8.91 -0.42 10.11
CA GLU A 113 -9.91 0.65 10.06
C GLU A 113 -9.35 2.00 10.52
N GLN A 114 -8.53 2.05 11.57
CA GLN A 114 -7.85 3.30 11.97
C GLN A 114 -6.92 3.79 10.86
N CYS A 115 -6.20 2.88 10.18
CA CYS A 115 -5.37 3.24 9.04
C CYS A 115 -6.21 3.87 7.91
N MET A 116 -7.33 3.24 7.56
CA MET A 116 -8.25 3.75 6.54
C MET A 116 -8.82 5.13 6.92
N ARG A 117 -9.03 5.43 8.21
CA ARG A 117 -9.57 6.71 8.70
C ARG A 117 -8.52 7.82 8.77
N TYR A 118 -7.31 7.51 9.21
CA TYR A 118 -6.34 8.53 9.61
C TYR A 118 -5.06 8.58 8.78
N ILE A 119 -4.68 7.48 8.12
CA ILE A 119 -3.47 7.40 7.31
C ILE A 119 -3.79 7.50 5.82
N ASN A 120 -4.94 6.99 5.39
CA ASN A 120 -5.39 7.14 4.01
C ASN A 120 -5.44 8.62 3.60
N GLY A 121 -4.85 8.97 2.46
CA GLY A 121 -4.79 10.35 1.99
C GLY A 121 -3.75 11.23 2.68
N THR A 122 -2.93 10.69 3.59
CA THR A 122 -1.78 11.41 4.16
C THR A 122 -0.56 11.36 3.23
N ARG A 123 0.55 12.02 3.61
CA ARG A 123 1.76 12.09 2.79
C ARG A 123 2.84 11.13 3.27
N LEU A 124 3.54 10.51 2.32
CA LEU A 124 4.79 9.78 2.50
C LEU A 124 5.70 10.09 1.30
N ASP A 125 6.94 10.51 1.55
CA ASP A 125 7.88 10.98 0.51
C ASP A 125 7.25 11.99 -0.46
N ASP A 126 6.53 12.98 0.09
CA ASP A 126 5.76 14.00 -0.64
C ASP A 126 4.60 13.49 -1.52
N ARG A 127 4.25 12.21 -1.43
CA ARG A 127 3.15 11.60 -2.19
C ARG A 127 1.95 11.33 -1.30
N ILE A 128 0.76 11.57 -1.83
CA ILE A 128 -0.49 11.20 -1.15
C ILE A 128 -0.66 9.68 -1.22
N VAL A 129 -0.55 9.00 -0.09
CA VAL A 129 -0.74 7.54 -0.03
C VAL A 129 -2.23 7.20 -0.17
N ARG A 130 -2.53 6.16 -0.94
CA ARG A 130 -3.89 5.65 -1.09
C ARG A 130 -3.96 4.24 -0.50
N THR A 131 -4.86 4.01 0.43
CA THR A 131 -5.12 2.69 0.99
C THR A 131 -6.48 2.17 0.52
N ASP A 132 -6.56 0.88 0.24
CA ASP A 132 -7.82 0.16 -0.04
C ASP A 132 -7.87 -1.15 0.73
N TRP A 133 -9.10 -1.61 1.01
CA TRP A 133 -9.34 -2.95 1.52
C TRP A 133 -8.84 -4.02 0.57
N ASP A 134 -8.15 -5.02 1.12
CA ASP A 134 -7.66 -6.16 0.37
C ASP A 134 -8.15 -7.47 1.01
N ALA A 135 -8.53 -8.45 0.19
CA ALA A 135 -9.12 -9.70 0.68
C ALA A 135 -8.13 -10.61 1.44
N GLY A 136 -6.84 -10.27 1.44
CA GLY A 136 -5.78 -11.04 2.08
C GLY A 136 -4.62 -11.28 1.13
N PHE A 137 -3.41 -11.29 1.68
CA PHE A 137 -2.21 -11.54 0.90
C PHE A 137 -2.12 -13.02 0.47
N ILE A 138 -1.82 -13.24 -0.81
CA ILE A 138 -1.52 -14.54 -1.40
C ILE A 138 -0.19 -14.39 -2.12
N GLU A 139 0.66 -15.41 -2.05
CA GLU A 139 1.94 -15.41 -2.76
C GLU A 139 1.75 -15.22 -4.28
N GLY A 140 2.67 -14.47 -4.88
CA GLY A 140 2.58 -14.00 -6.26
C GLY A 140 1.91 -12.64 -6.40
N ARG A 141 1.05 -12.23 -5.45
CA ARG A 141 0.39 -10.91 -5.49
C ARG A 141 1.35 -9.74 -5.22
N GLN A 142 2.54 -10.01 -4.68
CA GLN A 142 3.58 -9.00 -4.52
C GLN A 142 4.10 -8.48 -5.86
N TYR A 143 3.92 -9.20 -6.97
CA TYR A 143 4.43 -8.76 -8.26
C TYR A 143 3.48 -7.85 -9.03
N GLY A 144 4.05 -6.84 -9.67
CA GLY A 144 3.37 -6.00 -10.64
C GLY A 144 2.77 -6.82 -11.79
N ARG A 145 1.65 -6.33 -12.32
CA ARG A 145 0.86 -6.99 -13.39
C ARG A 145 0.96 -6.30 -14.75
N GLY A 146 1.78 -5.25 -14.85
CA GLY A 146 2.10 -4.59 -16.11
C GLY A 146 2.88 -5.52 -17.02
N LYS A 147 2.77 -5.31 -18.34
CA LYS A 147 3.46 -6.14 -19.34
C LYS A 147 4.99 -6.07 -19.20
N SER A 148 5.51 -4.91 -18.77
CA SER A 148 6.94 -4.67 -18.52
C SER A 148 7.45 -5.19 -17.17
N GLY A 149 6.55 -5.69 -16.32
CA GLY A 149 6.85 -6.18 -14.96
C GLY A 149 6.35 -5.29 -13.84
N GLY A 150 6.24 -3.97 -14.06
CA GLY A 150 5.77 -2.99 -13.07
C GLY A 150 4.24 -2.99 -12.85
N GLN A 151 3.67 -1.92 -12.30
CA GLN A 151 2.22 -1.80 -12.17
C GLN A 151 1.57 -1.51 -13.53
N VAL A 152 0.36 -2.05 -13.77
CA VAL A 152 -0.43 -1.76 -14.99
C VAL A 152 -0.65 -0.27 -15.18
N ARG A 153 -0.84 0.49 -14.08
CA ARG A 153 -0.99 1.95 -14.13
C ARG A 153 0.22 2.64 -14.76
N ASP A 154 1.43 2.19 -14.44
CA ASP A 154 2.69 2.79 -14.90
C ASP A 154 2.99 2.46 -16.37
N GLU A 155 2.25 1.53 -16.99
CA GLU A 155 2.34 1.28 -18.44
C GLU A 155 1.76 2.43 -19.27
N TYR A 156 0.60 2.94 -18.85
CA TYR A 156 -0.23 3.87 -19.61
C TYR A 156 -0.12 5.33 -19.15
N ARG A 157 0.65 5.60 -18.09
CA ARG A 157 0.83 6.94 -17.54
C ARG A 157 1.53 7.86 -18.56
N THR A 158 0.99 9.05 -18.77
CA THR A 158 1.50 10.01 -19.76
C THR A 158 2.35 11.12 -19.15
N ASP A 159 2.08 11.49 -17.89
CA ASP A 159 2.86 12.46 -17.13
C ASP A 159 4.28 11.94 -16.82
N TYR A 160 5.19 12.85 -16.52
CA TYR A 160 6.51 12.53 -15.97
C TYR A 160 6.43 12.53 -14.44
N ASP A 161 6.93 11.47 -13.81
CA ASP A 161 7.00 11.34 -12.34
C ASP A 161 8.33 10.69 -11.98
N SER A 162 9.24 11.49 -11.41
CA SER A 162 10.58 11.05 -11.00
C SER A 162 10.54 9.95 -9.93
N GLY A 163 9.57 10.00 -9.01
CA GLY A 163 9.34 8.98 -8.00
C GLY A 163 8.76 7.68 -8.56
N ARG A 164 8.45 7.64 -9.86
CA ARG A 164 7.92 6.48 -10.60
C ARG A 164 8.77 6.11 -11.82
N GLY A 165 10.05 6.52 -11.84
CA GLY A 165 11.00 6.18 -12.89
C GLY A 165 10.84 6.95 -14.21
N GLY A 166 10.14 8.09 -14.20
CA GLY A 166 10.03 9.01 -15.34
C GLY A 166 8.66 8.96 -16.04
N TYR A 167 8.64 8.79 -17.36
CA TYR A 167 7.40 8.59 -18.13
C TYR A 167 6.87 7.15 -18.01
N GLY A 168 5.59 6.94 -18.26
CA GLY A 168 5.04 5.60 -18.40
C GLY A 168 5.66 4.82 -19.57
N LYS A 169 5.63 3.49 -19.50
CA LYS A 169 6.43 2.63 -20.38
C LYS A 169 6.12 2.77 -21.86
N ILE A 170 4.85 2.93 -22.21
CA ILE A 170 4.44 3.14 -23.61
C ILE A 170 4.99 4.46 -24.15
N VAL A 171 4.98 5.53 -23.34
CA VAL A 171 5.52 6.84 -23.72
C VAL A 171 7.04 6.79 -23.79
N GLN A 172 7.71 6.16 -22.81
CA GLN A 172 9.15 5.97 -22.80
C GLN A 172 9.66 5.27 -24.07
N GLN A 173 8.97 4.23 -24.54
CA GLN A 173 9.30 3.53 -25.79
C GLN A 173 9.13 4.39 -27.06
N LYS A 174 8.26 5.41 -27.01
CA LYS A 174 8.05 6.33 -28.13
C LYS A 174 9.10 7.45 -28.16
N ILE A 175 9.56 7.89 -26.99
CA ILE A 175 10.51 9.00 -26.84
C ILE A 175 11.96 8.53 -27.05
N LEU A 176 12.29 7.31 -26.62
CA LEU A 176 13.64 6.79 -26.77
C LEU A 176 13.95 6.50 -28.25
N PRO A 177 15.07 6.98 -28.80
CA PRO A 177 15.49 6.62 -30.13
C PRO A 177 15.68 5.11 -30.20
N LYS A 178 15.11 4.46 -31.22
CA LYS A 178 15.44 3.08 -31.53
C LYS A 178 16.90 3.07 -31.97
N ILE A 179 17.78 2.51 -31.16
CA ILE A 179 19.15 2.23 -31.57
C ILE A 179 19.04 1.17 -32.68
N PRO A 180 19.55 1.45 -33.90
CA PRO A 180 19.50 0.50 -35.02
C PRO A 180 20.29 -0.77 -34.73
#